data_AF-A0A1J4UNU7-F1
#
_entry.id   AF-A0A1J4UNU7-F1
#
_cell.length_a   1.000
_cell.length_b   1.000
_cell.length_c   1.000
_cell.angle_alpha   90.00
_cell.angle_beta   90.00
_cell.angle_gamma   90.00
#
_symmetry.space_group_name_H-M   'P 1'
#
loop_
_entity.id
_entity.type
_entity.pdbx_description
1 polymer ?
#
loop_
_entity_poly.entity_id
_entity_poly.type
_entity_poly.pdbx_seq_one_letter_code
_entity_poly.pdbx_strand_id
1 'polypeptide(L)'
;MKNFLPLIVAMAFIALLIGYSAMPSTTTTEFYLLGISDTGEGVLVPFKLEFAPGTGKVLVDASDASYRKDTAESLRQARDAAEKALGLPLKNADLLLELDVEGADVGGDSGGAAFAVAIIASYHGVQPDEDGAISASLEDGGLAPVGGITEKIVAAADAGKKFFVVAKAQEINGENSLKQRIQIIRVDSLAEAARLFLGG
;
A
#
# COMPACT_ATOMS: atom_id res chain seq x y z
N MET A 1 37.67 40.07 22.86
CA MET A 1 37.09 39.19 21.83
C MET A 1 35.99 38.37 22.50
N LYS A 2 34.73 38.42 22.06
CA LYS A 2 33.64 37.66 22.68
C LYS A 2 33.83 36.16 22.36
N ASN A 3 33.76 35.29 23.38
CA ASN A 3 33.86 33.84 23.20
C ASN A 3 32.57 33.31 22.57
N PHE A 4 32.60 33.01 21.26
CA PHE A 4 31.46 32.46 20.51
C PHE A 4 31.29 30.93 20.63
N LEU A 5 32.24 30.25 21.29
CA LEU A 5 32.22 28.79 21.48
C LEU A 5 30.91 28.22 22.06
N PRO A 6 30.30 28.79 23.12
CA PRO A 6 29.04 28.24 23.66
C PRO A 6 27.87 28.36 22.67
N LEU A 7 27.86 29.38 21.81
CA LEU A 7 26.82 29.56 20.80
C LEU A 7 26.92 28.50 19.70
N ILE A 8 28.14 28.18 19.25
CA ILE A 8 28.40 27.14 18.25
C ILE A 8 27.99 25.77 18.79
N VAL A 9 28.32 25.47 20.05
CA VAL A 9 27.93 24.20 20.70
C VAL A 9 26.41 24.09 20.82
N ALA A 10 25.74 25.17 21.21
CA ALA A 10 24.27 25.19 21.30
C ALA A 10 23.62 24.97 19.92
N MET A 11 24.12 25.62 18.87
CA MET A 11 23.62 25.41 17.50
C MET A 11 23.85 23.98 16.99
N ALA A 12 25.01 23.38 17.29
CA ALA A 12 25.29 21.99 16.94
C ALA A 12 24.36 21.02 17.67
N PHE A 13 24.06 21.28 18.95
CA PHE A 13 23.10 20.48 19.72
C PHE A 13 21.68 20.59 19.18
N ILE A 14 21.25 21.80 18.81
CA ILE A 14 19.93 22.03 18.19
C ILE A 14 19.85 21.33 16.83
N ALA A 15 20.87 21.44 15.99
CA ALA A 15 20.93 20.75 14.71
C ALA A 15 20.91 19.22 14.86
N LEU A 16 21.60 18.69 15.87
CA LEU A 16 21.59 17.26 16.20
C LEU A 16 20.22 16.79 16.68
N LEU A 17 19.56 17.56 17.56
CA LEU A 17 18.22 17.24 18.07
C LEU A 17 17.17 17.27 16.95
N ILE A 18 17.21 18.26 16.06
CA ILE A 18 16.33 18.34 14.89
C ILE A 18 16.61 17.16 13.95
N GLY A 19 17.87 16.83 13.69
CA GLY A 19 18.26 15.70 12.86
C GLY A 19 17.80 14.35 13.43
N TYR A 20 17.87 14.17 14.75
CA TYR A 20 17.42 12.96 15.43
C TYR A 20 15.89 12.79 15.35
N SER A 21 15.15 13.89 15.49
CA SER A 21 13.68 13.90 15.40
C SER A 21 13.16 13.69 13.97
N ALA A 22 14.01 13.94 12.96
CA ALA A 22 13.67 13.81 11.55
C ALA A 22 14.02 12.43 10.96
N MET A 23 14.60 11.52 11.74
CA MET A 23 14.79 10.15 11.27
C MET A 23 13.42 9.46 11.20
N PRO A 24 13.06 8.83 10.07
CA PRO A 24 11.84 8.05 9.99
C PRO A 24 11.88 6.98 11.08
N SER A 25 10.84 6.89 11.91
CA SER A 25 10.67 5.71 12.75
C SER A 25 10.26 4.54 11.86
N THR A 26 10.67 3.33 12.21
CA THR A 26 10.10 2.13 11.58
C THR A 26 8.59 2.12 11.84
N THR A 27 7.80 2.06 10.76
CA THR A 27 6.35 1.93 10.81
C THR A 27 5.96 0.56 10.29
N THR A 28 5.06 -0.12 11.00
CA THR A 28 4.44 -1.36 10.55
C THR A 28 3.00 -1.06 10.18
N THR A 29 2.62 -1.40 8.95
CA THR A 29 1.27 -1.21 8.42
C THR A 29 0.65 -2.55 8.09
N GLU A 30 -0.57 -2.78 8.56
CA GLU A 30 -1.35 -3.98 8.23
C GLU A 30 -2.44 -3.61 7.23
N PHE A 31 -2.56 -4.40 6.17
CA PHE A 31 -3.59 -4.18 5.16
C PHE A 31 -3.92 -5.48 4.42
N TYR A 32 -4.71 -5.42 3.34
CA TYR A 32 -5.23 -6.59 2.66
C TYR A 32 -4.99 -6.58 1.15
N LEU A 33 -4.71 -7.77 0.61
CA LEU A 33 -4.71 -8.09 -0.81
C LEU A 33 -5.97 -8.88 -1.17
N LEU A 34 -6.36 -8.78 -2.44
CA LEU A 34 -7.43 -9.56 -3.02
C LEU A 34 -6.86 -10.43 -4.14
N GLY A 35 -6.92 -11.74 -3.95
CA GLY A 35 -6.51 -12.74 -4.95
C GLY A 35 -7.68 -13.57 -5.46
N ILE A 36 -7.36 -14.51 -6.33
CA ILE A 36 -8.26 -15.56 -6.81
C ILE A 36 -7.62 -16.90 -6.45
N SER A 37 -8.38 -17.79 -5.82
CA SER A 37 -7.96 -19.15 -5.53
C SER A 37 -7.97 -20.04 -6.78
N ASP A 38 -7.35 -21.21 -6.71
CA ASP A 38 -7.38 -22.20 -7.79
C ASP A 38 -8.80 -22.66 -8.19
N THR A 39 -9.78 -22.47 -7.29
CA THR A 39 -11.18 -22.79 -7.53
C THR A 39 -11.96 -21.66 -8.23
N GLY A 40 -11.32 -20.51 -8.44
CA GLY A 40 -11.92 -19.31 -9.02
C GLY A 40 -12.63 -18.41 -8.01
N GLU A 41 -12.62 -18.74 -6.72
CA GLU A 41 -13.19 -17.90 -5.67
C GLU A 41 -12.22 -16.78 -5.26
N GLY A 42 -12.76 -15.60 -4.95
CA GLY A 42 -11.95 -14.49 -4.42
C GLY A 42 -11.50 -14.77 -2.99
N VAL A 43 -10.29 -14.33 -2.66
CA VAL A 43 -9.70 -14.51 -1.31
C VAL A 43 -9.14 -13.18 -0.82
N LEU A 44 -9.47 -12.82 0.43
CA LEU A 44 -8.88 -11.69 1.13
C LEU A 44 -7.67 -12.20 1.93
N VAL A 45 -6.50 -11.63 1.66
CA VAL A 45 -5.25 -12.04 2.30
C VAL A 45 -4.64 -10.86 3.06
N PRO A 46 -4.45 -10.96 4.38
CA PRO A 46 -3.75 -9.92 5.12
C PRO A 46 -2.26 -9.92 4.75
N PHE A 47 -1.67 -8.73 4.75
CA PHE A 47 -0.23 -8.57 4.66
C PHE A 47 0.23 -7.52 5.66
N LYS A 48 1.51 -7.58 6.00
CA LYS A 48 2.18 -6.61 6.84
C LYS A 48 3.32 -5.96 6.07
N LEU A 49 3.39 -4.64 6.09
CA LEU A 49 4.43 -3.86 5.46
C LEU A 49 5.22 -3.10 6.52
N GLU A 50 6.50 -3.44 6.67
CA GLU A 50 7.44 -2.65 7.44
C GLU A 50 8.11 -1.60 6.52
N PHE A 51 8.03 -0.35 6.96
CA PHE A 51 8.68 0.80 6.34
C PHE A 51 9.74 1.31 7.31
N ALA A 52 11.02 1.13 6.98
CA ALA A 52 12.13 1.44 7.88
C ALA A 52 13.17 2.35 7.19
N PRO A 53 13.92 3.18 7.92
CA PRO A 53 15.08 3.89 7.36
C PRO A 53 16.07 2.92 6.71
N GLY A 54 16.52 3.25 5.51
CA GLY A 54 17.39 2.35 4.76
C GLY A 54 17.93 2.95 3.47
N THR A 55 18.14 2.06 2.50
CA THR A 55 18.83 2.34 1.23
C THR A 55 17.95 2.12 0.01
N GLY A 56 16.64 1.94 0.20
CA GLY A 56 15.68 1.72 -0.87
C GLY A 56 15.49 0.25 -1.23
N LYS A 57 15.81 -0.67 -0.31
CA LYS A 57 15.63 -2.11 -0.52
C LYS A 57 14.14 -2.46 -0.51
N VAL A 58 13.80 -3.47 -1.30
CA VAL A 58 12.48 -4.09 -1.31
C VAL A 58 12.68 -5.57 -1.06
N LEU A 59 12.11 -6.05 0.04
CA LEU A 59 12.18 -7.42 0.51
C LEU A 59 10.76 -7.98 0.58
N VAL A 60 10.59 -9.22 0.14
CA VAL A 60 9.31 -9.94 0.20
C VAL A 60 9.57 -11.24 0.91
N ASP A 61 8.94 -11.38 2.08
CA ASP A 61 8.83 -12.63 2.82
C ASP A 61 7.45 -13.21 2.59
N ALA A 62 7.38 -14.13 1.62
CA ALA A 62 6.17 -14.89 1.28
C ALA A 62 6.37 -16.35 1.65
N SER A 63 5.33 -17.00 2.18
CA SER A 63 5.37 -18.44 2.51
C SER A 63 5.66 -19.32 1.29
N ASP A 64 5.06 -19.01 0.13
CA ASP A 64 5.45 -19.60 -1.15
C ASP A 64 6.46 -18.71 -1.92
N ALA A 65 7.59 -19.32 -2.28
CA ALA A 65 8.68 -18.69 -3.01
C ALA A 65 8.31 -18.26 -4.44
N SER A 66 7.30 -18.89 -5.06
CA SER A 66 6.87 -18.62 -6.43
C SER A 66 6.36 -17.18 -6.60
N TYR A 67 5.64 -16.64 -5.61
CA TYR A 67 5.08 -15.29 -5.64
C TYR A 67 6.09 -14.18 -5.35
N ARG A 68 7.26 -14.50 -4.77
CA ARG A 68 8.21 -13.49 -4.28
C ARG A 68 8.70 -12.56 -5.39
N LYS A 69 8.94 -13.09 -6.59
CA LYS A 69 9.50 -12.29 -7.69
C LYS A 69 8.50 -11.26 -8.19
N ASP A 70 7.30 -11.71 -8.54
CA ASP A 70 6.27 -10.86 -9.13
C ASP A 70 5.75 -9.86 -8.08
N THR A 71 5.55 -10.32 -6.84
CA THR A 71 5.18 -9.43 -5.72
C THR A 71 6.25 -8.37 -5.47
N ALA A 72 7.54 -8.71 -5.54
CA ALA A 72 8.61 -7.73 -5.38
C ALA A 72 8.66 -6.72 -6.52
N GLU A 73 8.27 -7.12 -7.74
CA GLU A 73 8.14 -6.20 -8.87
C GLU A 73 6.95 -5.25 -8.68
N SER A 74 5.76 -5.77 -8.35
CA SER A 74 4.59 -4.96 -8.04
C SER A 74 4.84 -4.01 -6.86
N LEU A 75 5.58 -4.44 -5.83
CA LEU A 75 5.94 -3.60 -4.69
C LEU A 75 6.91 -2.46 -5.07
N ARG A 76 7.81 -2.68 -6.03
CA ARG A 76 8.65 -1.61 -6.59
C ARG A 76 7.82 -0.60 -7.39
N GLN A 77 6.93 -1.08 -8.25
CA GLN A 77 6.00 -0.21 -8.99
C GLN A 77 5.10 0.60 -8.04
N ALA A 78 4.62 -0.04 -6.97
CA ALA A 78 3.85 0.60 -5.92
C ALA A 78 4.62 1.72 -5.21
N ARG A 79 5.92 1.51 -4.93
CA ARG A 79 6.78 2.56 -4.41
C ARG A 79 6.90 3.73 -5.38
N ASP A 80 7.16 3.46 -6.65
CA ASP A 80 7.32 4.52 -7.66
C ASP A 80 6.01 5.34 -7.82
N ALA A 81 4.85 4.66 -7.77
CA ALA A 81 3.55 5.32 -7.76
C ALA A 81 3.31 6.14 -6.47
N ALA A 82 3.70 5.61 -5.31
CA ALA A 82 3.62 6.32 -4.03
C ALA A 82 4.52 7.57 -4.01
N GLU A 83 5.75 7.49 -4.52
CA GLU A 83 6.66 8.63 -4.69
C GLU A 83 6.01 9.73 -5.55
N LYS A 84 5.39 9.35 -6.66
CA LYS A 84 4.66 10.27 -7.54
C LYS A 84 3.47 10.91 -6.82
N ALA A 85 2.72 10.14 -6.03
CA ALA A 85 1.57 10.64 -5.27
C ALA A 85 1.97 11.59 -4.13
N LEU A 86 3.09 11.30 -3.44
CA LEU A 86 3.63 12.13 -2.36
C LEU A 86 4.43 13.35 -2.87
N GLY A 87 4.91 13.30 -4.12
CA GLY A 87 5.76 14.34 -4.69
C GLY A 87 7.19 14.35 -4.13
N LEU A 88 7.65 13.23 -3.57
CA LEU A 88 8.98 13.10 -2.96
C LEU A 88 9.53 11.67 -3.13
N PRO A 89 10.87 11.50 -3.17
CA PRO A 89 11.47 10.18 -3.27
C PRO A 89 11.49 9.45 -1.91
N LEU A 90 11.25 8.14 -1.95
CA LEU A 90 11.29 7.20 -0.82
C LEU A 90 12.56 6.32 -0.84
N LYS A 91 13.58 6.71 -1.60
CA LYS A 91 14.87 6.00 -1.73
C LYS A 91 15.64 5.75 -0.42
N ASN A 92 15.29 6.45 0.66
CA ASN A 92 15.92 6.30 1.98
C ASN A 92 15.10 5.40 2.92
N ALA A 93 14.12 4.68 2.38
CA ALA A 93 13.31 3.74 3.13
C ALA A 93 13.44 2.34 2.53
N ASP A 94 13.69 1.36 3.38
CA ASP A 94 13.58 -0.06 3.04
C ASP A 94 12.13 -0.51 3.30
N LEU A 95 11.61 -1.34 2.39
CA LEU A 95 10.30 -1.95 2.47
C LEU A 95 10.47 -3.46 2.69
N LEU A 96 9.87 -3.98 3.75
CA LEU A 96 9.75 -5.43 3.98
C LEU A 96 8.27 -5.78 4.00
N LEU A 97 7.86 -6.57 3.02
CA LEU A 97 6.50 -7.10 2.91
C LEU A 97 6.49 -8.53 3.43
N GLU A 98 5.67 -8.78 4.44
CA GLU A 98 5.33 -10.10 4.95
C GLU A 98 3.92 -10.45 4.46
N LEU A 99 3.78 -11.55 3.72
CA LEU A 99 2.49 -12.07 3.31
C LEU A 99 2.46 -13.59 3.49
N ASP A 100 1.37 -14.09 4.05
CA ASP A 100 1.14 -15.53 4.15
C ASP A 100 0.09 -15.93 3.11
N VAL A 101 0.54 -16.60 2.07
CA VAL A 101 -0.29 -17.00 0.93
C VAL A 101 -0.19 -18.51 0.77
N GLU A 102 -1.24 -19.22 1.15
CA GLU A 102 -1.41 -20.63 0.82
C GLU A 102 -2.54 -20.80 -0.21
N GLY A 103 -2.22 -21.33 -1.40
CA GLY A 103 -3.21 -21.81 -2.37
C GLY A 103 -4.06 -20.73 -3.07
N ALA A 104 -3.57 -19.49 -3.17
CA ALA A 104 -4.24 -18.43 -3.90
C ALA A 104 -3.23 -17.61 -4.71
N ASP A 105 -3.61 -17.20 -5.93
CA ASP A 105 -2.83 -16.26 -6.71
C ASP A 105 -3.00 -14.85 -6.13
N VAL A 106 -2.08 -14.51 -5.23
CA VAL A 106 -2.09 -13.29 -4.43
C VAL A 106 -0.70 -12.70 -4.51
N GLY A 107 -0.50 -11.72 -5.40
CA GLY A 107 0.82 -11.11 -5.58
C GLY A 107 1.11 -10.58 -6.98
N GLY A 108 0.28 -10.88 -7.98
CA GLY A 108 0.36 -10.24 -9.30
C GLY A 108 -0.02 -8.76 -9.28
N ASP A 109 0.10 -8.09 -10.44
CA ASP A 109 -0.12 -6.64 -10.64
C ASP A 109 -1.37 -6.07 -9.95
N SER A 110 -2.42 -6.88 -9.78
CA SER A 110 -3.68 -6.47 -9.16
C SER A 110 -3.59 -6.04 -7.69
N GLY A 111 -2.49 -6.34 -7.00
CA GLY A 111 -2.18 -5.88 -5.63
C GLY A 111 -1.44 -4.55 -5.57
N GLY A 112 -0.98 -4.02 -6.71
CA GLY A 112 -0.13 -2.83 -6.77
C GLY A 112 -0.72 -1.60 -6.05
N ALA A 113 -2.01 -1.32 -6.27
CA ALA A 113 -2.68 -0.21 -5.61
C ALA A 113 -2.77 -0.39 -4.08
N ALA A 114 -2.98 -1.61 -3.59
CA ALA A 114 -3.04 -1.90 -2.15
C ALA A 114 -1.67 -1.67 -1.49
N PHE A 115 -0.59 -2.15 -2.11
CA PHE A 115 0.77 -1.88 -1.66
C PHE A 115 1.08 -0.39 -1.64
N ALA A 116 0.68 0.34 -2.68
CA ALA A 116 0.98 1.77 -2.76
C ALA A 116 0.23 2.58 -1.71
N VAL A 117 -1.03 2.24 -1.42
CA VAL A 117 -1.79 2.82 -0.29
C VAL A 117 -1.09 2.51 1.03
N ALA A 118 -0.66 1.26 1.26
CA ALA A 118 0.06 0.89 2.48
C ALA A 118 1.39 1.64 2.64
N ILE A 119 2.16 1.85 1.55
CA ILE A 119 3.39 2.66 1.57
C ILE A 119 3.08 4.11 1.95
N ILE A 120 2.04 4.71 1.38
CA ILE A 120 1.62 6.09 1.70
C ILE A 120 1.18 6.19 3.17
N ALA A 121 0.39 5.22 3.65
CA ALA A 121 -0.03 5.14 5.05
C ALA A 121 1.18 5.03 6.00
N SER A 122 2.13 4.14 5.70
CA SER A 122 3.38 3.98 6.46
C SER A 122 4.20 5.26 6.51
N TYR A 123 4.30 5.98 5.39
CA TYR A 123 5.00 7.27 5.32
C TYR A 123 4.36 8.32 6.24
N HIS A 124 3.03 8.34 6.33
CA HIS A 124 2.29 9.22 7.22
C HIS A 124 2.21 8.72 8.67
N GLY A 125 2.68 7.51 8.96
CA GLY A 125 2.60 6.91 10.30
C GLY A 125 1.17 6.58 10.73
N VAL A 126 0.29 6.25 9.78
CA VAL A 126 -1.12 5.92 10.03
C VAL A 126 -1.44 4.52 9.49
N GLN A 127 -2.50 3.90 10.00
CA GLN A 127 -3.04 2.66 9.44
C GLN A 127 -4.10 2.97 8.38
N PRO A 128 -4.15 2.24 7.25
CA PRO A 128 -5.27 2.27 6.33
C PRO A 128 -6.58 1.88 7.02
N ASP A 129 -7.70 2.45 6.58
CA ASP A 129 -9.04 2.07 7.02
C ASP A 129 -9.30 0.59 6.70
N GLU A 130 -9.44 -0.22 7.76
CA GLU A 130 -9.66 -1.65 7.67
C GLU A 130 -11.06 -2.00 7.12
N ASP A 131 -12.00 -1.06 7.12
CA ASP A 131 -13.31 -1.24 6.50
C ASP A 131 -13.25 -1.23 4.96
N GLY A 132 -12.13 -0.78 4.39
CA GLY A 132 -11.93 -0.69 2.95
C GLY A 132 -11.18 -1.88 2.36
N ALA A 133 -11.44 -2.14 1.08
CA ALA A 133 -10.63 -3.01 0.23
C ALA A 133 -10.31 -2.29 -1.09
N ILE A 134 -9.21 -2.66 -1.75
CA ILE A 134 -8.81 -2.10 -3.05
C ILE A 134 -8.17 -3.19 -3.91
N SER A 135 -8.49 -3.20 -5.20
CA SER A 135 -7.75 -3.98 -6.19
C SER A 135 -7.69 -3.23 -7.51
N ALA A 136 -6.46 -2.97 -7.95
CA ALA A 136 -6.13 -2.33 -9.21
C ALA A 136 -4.62 -2.50 -9.46
N SER A 137 -4.23 -2.61 -10.73
CA SER A 137 -2.84 -2.46 -11.14
C SER A 137 -2.46 -0.98 -11.21
N LEU A 138 -1.16 -0.71 -11.34
CA LEU A 138 -0.62 0.63 -11.46
C LEU A 138 -0.06 0.84 -12.86
N GLU A 139 -0.68 1.74 -13.63
CA GLU A 139 -0.22 2.13 -14.95
C GLU A 139 -0.09 3.64 -15.01
N ASP A 140 1.07 4.16 -15.45
CA ASP A 140 1.36 5.60 -15.54
C ASP A 140 1.08 6.40 -14.25
N GLY A 141 1.11 5.74 -13.09
CA GLY A 141 0.80 6.32 -11.77
C GLY A 141 -0.68 6.54 -11.49
N GLY A 142 -1.57 6.01 -12.34
CA GLY A 142 -3.01 5.86 -12.11
C GLY A 142 -3.39 4.42 -11.74
N LEU A 143 -4.68 4.20 -11.48
CA LEU A 143 -5.22 2.86 -11.27
C LEU A 143 -5.70 2.27 -12.61
N ALA A 144 -5.33 1.03 -12.88
CA ALA A 144 -5.73 0.29 -14.07
C ALA A 144 -6.61 -0.93 -13.74
N PRO A 145 -7.48 -1.36 -14.68
CA PRO A 145 -8.38 -2.50 -14.45
C PRO A 145 -7.65 -3.82 -14.24
N VAL A 146 -8.30 -4.73 -13.52
CA VAL A 146 -7.78 -6.06 -13.21
C VAL A 146 -8.80 -7.15 -13.50
N GLY A 147 -8.31 -8.38 -13.65
CA GLY A 147 -9.14 -9.58 -13.77
C GLY A 147 -9.72 -10.06 -12.43
N GLY A 148 -10.80 -10.84 -12.52
CA GLY A 148 -11.46 -11.47 -11.36
C GLY A 148 -12.09 -10.47 -10.38
N ILE A 149 -12.41 -9.24 -10.84
CA ILE A 149 -12.82 -8.19 -9.91
C ILE A 149 -14.16 -8.49 -9.23
N THR A 150 -15.06 -9.21 -9.90
CA THR A 150 -16.37 -9.58 -9.36
C THR A 150 -16.18 -10.47 -8.13
N GLU A 151 -15.36 -11.50 -8.27
CA GLU A 151 -15.02 -12.49 -7.25
C GLU A 151 -14.29 -11.84 -6.08
N LYS A 152 -13.38 -10.91 -6.36
CA LYS A 152 -12.66 -10.11 -5.34
C LYS A 152 -13.60 -9.19 -4.54
N ILE A 153 -14.54 -8.53 -5.21
CA ILE A 153 -15.55 -7.69 -4.53
C ILE A 153 -16.45 -8.56 -3.65
N VAL A 154 -16.85 -9.75 -4.12
CA VAL A 154 -17.62 -10.71 -3.33
C VAL A 154 -16.85 -11.12 -2.08
N ALA A 155 -15.57 -11.50 -2.22
CA ALA A 155 -14.73 -11.90 -1.09
C ALA A 155 -14.57 -10.78 -0.05
N ALA A 156 -14.39 -9.53 -0.49
CA ALA A 156 -14.33 -8.38 0.41
C ALA A 156 -15.68 -8.15 1.14
N ALA A 157 -16.80 -8.27 0.43
CA ALA A 157 -18.12 -8.15 1.04
C ALA A 157 -18.39 -9.26 2.06
N ASP A 158 -17.99 -10.50 1.76
CA ASP A 158 -18.11 -11.64 2.67
C ASP A 158 -17.19 -11.53 3.89
N ALA A 159 -16.03 -10.87 3.72
CA ALA A 159 -15.14 -10.49 4.82
C ALA A 159 -15.62 -9.26 5.62
N GLY A 160 -16.80 -8.71 5.32
CA GLY A 160 -17.41 -7.60 6.08
C GLY A 160 -16.87 -6.21 5.75
N LYS A 161 -16.14 -6.04 4.63
CA LYS A 161 -15.67 -4.73 4.19
C LYS A 161 -16.85 -3.83 3.79
N LYS A 162 -16.78 -2.55 4.12
CA LYS A 162 -17.84 -1.56 3.86
C LYS A 162 -17.72 -0.93 2.49
N PHE A 163 -16.49 -0.75 1.99
CA PHE A 163 -16.25 -0.19 0.66
C PHE A 163 -15.13 -0.91 -0.09
N PHE A 164 -15.23 -0.88 -1.42
CA PHE A 164 -14.27 -1.46 -2.34
C PHE A 164 -13.86 -0.43 -3.39
N VAL A 165 -12.57 -0.15 -3.48
CA VAL A 165 -11.99 0.78 -4.46
C VAL A 165 -11.51 0.04 -5.69
N VAL A 166 -11.91 0.52 -6.87
CA VAL A 166 -11.49 0.03 -8.18
C VAL A 166 -11.02 1.17 -9.08
N ALA A 167 -10.28 0.83 -10.14
CA ALA A 167 -10.00 1.77 -11.22
C ALA A 167 -11.30 2.29 -11.84
N LYS A 168 -11.34 3.56 -12.26
CA LYS A 168 -12.54 4.14 -12.89
C LYS A 168 -12.98 3.39 -14.15
N ALA A 169 -12.02 2.92 -14.94
CA ALA A 169 -12.26 2.14 -16.15
C ALA A 169 -12.61 0.66 -15.89
N GLN A 170 -12.74 0.24 -14.63
CA GLN A 170 -13.04 -1.16 -14.29
C GLN A 170 -14.46 -1.54 -14.70
N GLU A 171 -14.55 -2.55 -15.56
CA GLU A 171 -15.79 -3.26 -15.85
C GLU A 171 -16.07 -4.30 -14.76
N ILE A 172 -17.32 -4.35 -14.30
CA ILE A 172 -17.77 -5.23 -13.21
C ILE A 172 -19.05 -5.93 -13.63
N ASN A 173 -19.03 -7.27 -13.64
CA ASN A 173 -20.20 -8.07 -13.95
C ASN A 173 -21.15 -8.09 -12.74
N GLY A 174 -22.44 -7.82 -12.98
CA GLY A 174 -23.45 -7.86 -11.90
C GLY A 174 -23.30 -6.76 -10.84
N GLU A 175 -22.69 -5.62 -11.18
CA GLU A 175 -22.39 -4.52 -10.24
C GLU A 175 -23.60 -4.06 -9.41
N ASN A 176 -24.80 -4.03 -10.01
CA ASN A 176 -26.02 -3.63 -9.30
C ASN A 176 -26.33 -4.55 -8.11
N SER A 177 -26.05 -5.85 -8.22
CA SER A 177 -26.23 -6.81 -7.13
C SER A 177 -25.12 -6.64 -6.08
N LEU A 178 -23.88 -6.36 -6.51
CA LEU A 178 -22.76 -6.14 -5.60
C LEU A 178 -22.92 -4.87 -4.76
N LYS A 179 -23.47 -3.80 -5.34
CA LYS A 179 -23.75 -2.53 -4.64
C LYS A 179 -24.72 -2.65 -3.47
N GLN A 180 -25.50 -3.75 -3.42
CA GLN A 180 -26.38 -4.04 -2.28
C GLN A 180 -25.62 -4.64 -1.10
N ARG A 181 -24.40 -5.15 -1.34
CA ARG A 181 -23.56 -5.82 -0.34
C ARG A 181 -22.40 -4.96 0.13
N ILE A 182 -21.81 -4.16 -0.76
CA ILE A 182 -20.62 -3.33 -0.49
C ILE A 182 -20.62 -2.06 -1.34
N GLN A 183 -20.13 -0.94 -0.80
CA GLN A 183 -20.01 0.30 -1.56
C GLN A 183 -18.84 0.23 -2.54
N ILE A 184 -19.12 0.22 -3.85
CA ILE A 184 -18.07 0.26 -4.88
C ILE A 184 -17.73 1.72 -5.19
N ILE A 185 -16.46 2.09 -5.00
CA ILE A 185 -15.91 3.42 -5.26
C ILE A 185 -14.94 3.33 -6.44
N ARG A 186 -15.13 4.20 -7.44
CA ARG A 186 -14.29 4.27 -8.63
C ARG A 186 -13.41 5.49 -8.55
N VAL A 187 -12.10 5.32 -8.72
CA VAL A 187 -11.12 6.41 -8.66
C VAL A 187 -10.16 6.37 -9.86
N ASP A 188 -9.64 7.54 -10.23
CA ASP A 188 -8.69 7.67 -11.36
C ASP A 188 -7.23 7.60 -10.90
N SER A 189 -6.95 8.01 -9.66
CA SER A 189 -5.59 8.23 -9.19
C SER A 189 -5.31 7.57 -7.85
N LEU A 190 -4.04 7.21 -7.64
CA LEU A 190 -3.58 6.67 -6.37
C LEU A 190 -3.77 7.68 -5.21
N ALA A 191 -3.61 8.97 -5.47
CA ALA A 191 -3.80 10.00 -4.45
C ALA A 191 -5.26 10.07 -3.96
N GLU A 192 -6.23 9.91 -4.86
CA GLU A 192 -7.64 9.80 -4.49
C GLU A 192 -7.92 8.52 -3.72
N ALA A 193 -7.40 7.38 -4.18
CA ALA A 193 -7.51 6.11 -3.47
C ALA A 193 -6.97 6.23 -2.03
N ALA A 194 -5.75 6.72 -1.85
CA ALA A 194 -5.10 6.85 -0.56
C ALA A 194 -5.91 7.74 0.41
N ARG A 195 -6.52 8.83 -0.05
CA ARG A 195 -7.36 9.68 0.81
C ARG A 195 -8.57 8.95 1.40
N LEU A 196 -9.13 7.98 0.68
CA LEU A 196 -10.24 7.17 1.20
C LEU A 196 -9.79 6.28 2.35
N PHE A 197 -8.54 5.80 2.33
CA PHE A 197 -8.01 4.89 3.34
C PHE A 197 -7.33 5.59 4.51
N LEU A 198 -6.77 6.79 4.33
CA LEU A 198 -5.99 7.46 5.39
C LEU A 198 -6.84 8.36 6.30
N GLY A 199 -8.15 8.47 6.05
CA GLY A 199 -9.00 9.48 6.65
C GLY A 199 -8.71 10.85 6.01
N GLY A 200 -9.74 11.45 5.39
CA GLY A 200 -9.63 12.77 4.77
C GLY A 200 -9.30 13.89 5.74
#